data_AF-A0A8E2F863-F1
#
_entry.id   AF-A0A8E2F863-F1
#
_cell.length_a   1.000
_cell.length_b   1.000
_cell.length_c   1.000
_cell.angle_alpha   90.00
_cell.angle_beta   90.00
_cell.angle_gamma   90.00
#
_symmetry.space_group_name_H-M   'P 1'
#
loop_
_entity.id
_entity.type
_entity.pdbx_description
1 polymer ?
#
loop_
_entity_poly.entity_id
_entity_poly.type
_entity_poly.pdbx_seq_one_letter_code
_entity_poly.pdbx_strand_id
1 'polypeptide(L)'
;MDPSSIELISRDPLARQPSLEAQPGTTRPTRHWWRREPKDTTDYDSFEQIVEDKVSKLWNEQNLEASRDIVKHIKKVNDLRRNYRRLKLQKGGTILKCLVWVKDFPIPRPDPSTTCSEPESFQFNTDSTYFVCLQQLSGYLGGDNSGDFRLCLLATEPDENHLDQAFTFYHKLFASFGGRLDRLKDTPRWLVATVIVHEWGLGPEIENLLPRERGTERSTWSLEVPSKKSQPPPLNLQAPDGRHIALTWQYHAPRYQGDIDSWVWERYSQSPSFQYADAFIISPYRMLVSLKSSEMVQSFCLSRCNDAMFEPLSSRSQRWSTTCELLLSIITLFTQMATETGVFINEATREINAMKYEGRLRPSVSKVRYLIHLSDCRQLSEQGITHGLLEISSLSTAIMDAGKVVPLWEEGVPFLERLESVKVDLLYLKSELLGISEKIDGLQRMIYEQLRLSQDERNFILTILAVLFVPLSFLSGFFGMNIRIPKPSDFSGLSKFMNDSLTNLTLPEHNRSAALIAGIDSSGVQTWDMKSYWIAAVPLVLTVPLFLIAGGAVRWAIQSATKYAAYWRISTFIVGSILFLFVYVAMPILWTWRA
;
A
#
# COMPACT_ATOMS: atom_id res chain seq x y z
N MET A 1 19.32 18.02 40.28
CA MET A 1 20.50 18.85 40.60
C MET A 1 21.69 17.93 40.62
N ASP A 2 22.45 18.04 39.53
CA ASP A 2 23.88 17.81 39.31
C ASP A 2 24.62 16.49 39.58
N PRO A 3 25.63 16.21 38.73
CA PRO A 3 25.79 14.91 38.07
C PRO A 3 27.22 14.34 38.18
N SER A 4 27.38 13.07 37.81
CA SER A 4 28.64 12.42 37.40
C SER A 4 28.22 11.00 36.98
N SER A 5 28.62 10.44 35.83
CA SER A 5 29.95 10.40 35.26
C SER A 5 29.85 10.09 33.76
N ILE A 6 30.57 10.87 32.94
CA ILE A 6 30.85 10.59 31.53
C ILE A 6 32.30 10.12 31.47
N GLU A 7 32.54 8.89 31.00
CA GLU A 7 33.86 8.43 30.60
C GLU A 7 34.01 8.48 29.08
N LEU A 8 35.19 8.96 28.68
CA LEU A 8 35.55 9.46 27.37
C LEU A 8 36.93 8.89 27.06
N ILE A 9 37.04 7.88 26.19
CA ILE A 9 38.32 7.40 25.61
C ILE A 9 38.01 6.93 24.18
N SER A 10 38.17 7.76 23.14
CA SER A 10 39.37 8.14 22.37
C SER A 10 39.78 7.16 21.26
N ARG A 11 40.06 7.76 20.09
CA ARG A 11 40.94 7.36 18.96
C ARG A 11 40.32 6.69 17.74
N ASP A 12 39.99 7.55 16.77
CA ASP A 12 40.38 7.40 15.36
C ASP A 12 41.93 7.33 15.23
N PRO A 13 42.52 6.67 14.19
CA PRO A 13 42.50 7.28 12.85
C PRO A 13 42.62 6.37 11.61
N LEU A 14 42.15 6.92 10.50
CA LEU A 14 42.73 6.92 9.13
C LEU A 14 42.98 5.60 8.37
N ALA A 15 42.29 5.55 7.22
CA ALA A 15 42.82 5.25 5.89
C ALA A 15 43.16 3.79 5.54
N ARG A 16 42.42 3.25 4.54
CA ARG A 16 42.97 2.87 3.21
C ARG A 16 41.86 2.31 2.32
N GLN A 17 41.57 3.04 1.25
CA GLN A 17 41.04 2.45 0.01
C GLN A 17 42.05 1.44 -0.56
N PRO A 18 41.59 0.43 -1.31
CA PRO A 18 42.34 -0.07 -2.44
C PRO A 18 41.67 0.32 -3.76
N SER A 19 42.54 0.78 -4.65
CA SER A 19 42.35 1.28 -6.01
C SER A 19 41.90 0.23 -7.02
N LEU A 20 41.22 0.72 -8.05
CA LEU A 20 41.02 0.09 -9.35
C LEU A 20 42.32 0.10 -10.18
N GLU A 21 42.33 -0.80 -11.18
CA GLU A 21 43.24 -0.93 -12.35
C GLU A 21 44.46 -1.87 -12.23
N ALA A 22 44.39 -3.04 -12.90
CA ALA A 22 44.99 -3.24 -14.23
C ALA A 22 44.86 -4.70 -14.76
N GLN A 23 44.06 -4.86 -15.82
CA GLN A 23 44.34 -5.58 -17.09
C GLN A 23 44.57 -7.12 -17.19
N PRO A 24 44.35 -7.71 -18.41
CA PRO A 24 43.70 -9.00 -18.58
C PRO A 24 44.65 -10.17 -18.84
N GLY A 25 44.38 -11.31 -18.22
CA GLY A 25 45.04 -12.59 -18.46
C GLY A 25 44.06 -13.63 -18.99
N THR A 26 44.19 -13.94 -20.27
CA THR A 26 43.53 -15.06 -20.96
C THR A 26 44.02 -16.41 -20.44
N THR A 27 43.14 -17.17 -19.77
CA THR A 27 43.21 -18.65 -19.76
C THR A 27 41.83 -19.23 -19.50
N ARG A 28 41.28 -19.93 -20.51
CA ARG A 28 40.10 -20.80 -20.38
C ARG A 28 40.40 -21.94 -19.38
N PRO A 29 39.55 -22.21 -18.38
CA PRO A 29 39.45 -23.54 -17.79
C PRO A 29 38.26 -24.27 -18.42
N THR A 30 38.62 -25.40 -19.02
CA THR A 30 37.76 -26.44 -19.58
C THR A 30 36.60 -26.85 -18.66
N ARG A 31 35.39 -26.82 -19.23
CA ARG A 31 34.21 -27.59 -18.78
C ARG A 31 34.62 -29.05 -18.62
N HIS A 32 34.55 -29.65 -17.43
CA HIS A 32 34.43 -31.11 -17.26
C HIS A 32 34.30 -31.57 -15.79
N TRP A 33 33.43 -30.97 -14.97
CA TRP A 33 33.07 -31.58 -13.68
C TRP A 33 31.56 -31.42 -13.47
N TRP A 34 30.92 -32.42 -12.85
CA TRP A 34 29.47 -32.70 -12.74
C TRP A 34 28.89 -33.65 -13.82
N ARG A 35 29.31 -34.92 -13.79
CA ARG A 35 28.46 -36.06 -14.18
C ARG A 35 28.79 -37.27 -13.31
N ARG A 36 28.12 -37.38 -12.18
CA ARG A 36 27.88 -38.64 -11.45
C ARG A 36 26.46 -38.58 -10.91
N GLU A 37 25.53 -39.08 -11.71
CA GLU A 37 24.20 -39.48 -11.24
C GLU A 37 24.33 -40.87 -10.59
N PRO A 38 23.68 -41.15 -9.45
CA PRO A 38 23.50 -42.51 -8.98
C PRO A 38 22.52 -43.22 -9.91
N LYS A 39 22.92 -44.39 -10.44
CA LYS A 39 22.05 -45.29 -11.18
C LYS A 39 21.25 -46.12 -10.18
N ASP A 40 19.97 -45.79 -10.03
CA ASP A 40 18.90 -46.72 -9.64
C ASP A 40 17.59 -46.14 -10.20
N THR A 41 17.26 -46.50 -11.45
CA THR A 41 16.29 -45.82 -12.32
C THR A 41 15.13 -46.73 -12.74
N THR A 42 14.36 -47.26 -11.79
CA THR A 42 13.14 -48.02 -12.13
C THR A 42 11.85 -47.39 -11.62
N ASP A 43 11.89 -46.58 -10.56
CA ASP A 43 10.75 -45.76 -10.09
C ASP A 43 10.84 -44.28 -10.52
N TYR A 44 11.96 -43.91 -11.16
CA TYR A 44 12.25 -42.53 -11.58
C TYR A 44 11.44 -42.08 -12.79
N ASP A 45 10.99 -43.03 -13.61
CA ASP A 45 10.42 -42.75 -14.92
C ASP A 45 8.92 -42.42 -14.85
N SER A 46 8.14 -42.95 -13.90
CA SER A 46 6.67 -42.83 -13.92
C SER A 46 6.16 -41.39 -13.80
N PHE A 47 6.75 -40.55 -12.95
CA PHE A 47 6.30 -39.15 -12.80
C PHE A 47 6.86 -38.23 -13.87
N GLU A 48 8.12 -38.42 -14.32
CA GLU A 48 8.60 -37.70 -15.51
C GLU A 48 7.75 -38.09 -16.72
N GLN A 49 7.31 -39.34 -16.81
CA GLN A 49 6.41 -39.84 -17.83
C GLN A 49 4.97 -39.33 -17.65
N ILE A 50 4.44 -39.09 -16.44
CA ILE A 50 3.15 -38.40 -16.23
C ILE A 50 3.24 -36.94 -16.68
N VAL A 51 4.31 -36.24 -16.33
CA VAL A 51 4.55 -34.86 -16.78
C VAL A 51 4.76 -34.84 -18.30
N GLU A 52 5.50 -35.80 -18.87
CA GLU A 52 5.75 -35.89 -20.32
C GLU A 52 4.52 -36.37 -21.11
N ASP A 53 3.72 -37.30 -20.60
CA ASP A 53 2.49 -37.81 -21.21
C ASP A 53 1.39 -36.75 -21.16
N LYS A 54 1.27 -35.99 -20.06
CA LYS A 54 0.33 -34.87 -19.95
C LYS A 54 0.76 -33.70 -20.84
N VAL A 55 2.07 -33.41 -20.94
CA VAL A 55 2.61 -32.44 -21.91
C VAL A 55 2.36 -32.89 -23.34
N SER A 56 2.47 -34.18 -23.64
CA SER A 56 2.23 -34.74 -24.98
C SER A 56 0.74 -34.80 -25.33
N LYS A 57 -0.15 -35.07 -24.36
CA LYS A 57 -1.61 -35.00 -24.54
C LYS A 57 -2.11 -33.57 -24.76
N LEU A 58 -1.64 -32.61 -23.96
CA LEU A 58 -1.91 -31.19 -24.19
C LEU A 58 -1.39 -30.71 -25.55
N TRP A 59 -0.29 -31.29 -26.04
CA TRP A 59 0.27 -31.02 -27.37
C TRP A 59 -0.58 -31.61 -28.51
N ASN A 60 -1.29 -32.71 -28.27
CA ASN A 60 -2.13 -33.38 -29.26
C ASN A 60 -3.58 -32.88 -29.30
N GLU A 61 -4.12 -32.36 -28.19
CA GLU A 61 -5.51 -31.88 -28.10
C GLU A 61 -5.72 -30.44 -28.61
N GLN A 62 -4.67 -29.62 -28.71
CA GLN A 62 -4.75 -28.26 -29.26
C GLN A 62 -4.38 -28.20 -30.75
N ASN A 63 -5.22 -28.81 -31.59
CA ASN A 63 -5.16 -28.59 -33.04
C ASN A 63 -5.82 -27.26 -33.42
N LEU A 64 -4.99 -26.33 -33.91
CA LEU A 64 -5.31 -25.16 -34.72
C LEU A 64 -6.31 -24.13 -34.16
N GLU A 65 -5.88 -23.33 -33.19
CA GLU A 65 -6.07 -21.86 -33.21
C GLU A 65 -5.15 -21.18 -32.16
N ALA A 66 -4.44 -20.12 -32.56
CA ALA A 66 -3.48 -19.30 -31.79
C ALA A 66 -2.05 -19.86 -31.53
N SER A 67 -1.16 -19.76 -32.54
CA SER A 67 0.28 -20.11 -32.41
C SER A 67 1.05 -19.34 -31.33
N ARG A 68 0.58 -18.16 -30.87
CA ARG A 68 1.21 -17.41 -29.78
C ARG A 68 0.99 -18.04 -28.41
N ASP A 69 -0.19 -18.61 -28.18
CA ASP A 69 -0.53 -19.17 -26.87
C ASP A 69 0.12 -20.54 -26.69
N ILE A 70 0.28 -21.30 -27.77
CA ILE A 70 1.10 -22.51 -27.82
C ILE A 70 2.56 -22.21 -27.47
N VAL A 71 3.18 -21.17 -28.07
CA VAL A 71 4.58 -20.80 -27.77
C VAL A 71 4.74 -20.33 -26.31
N LYS A 72 3.78 -19.56 -25.77
CA LYS A 72 3.77 -19.18 -24.35
C LYS A 72 3.64 -20.40 -23.44
N HIS A 73 2.78 -21.35 -23.80
CA HIS A 73 2.54 -22.57 -23.05
C HIS A 73 3.76 -23.49 -23.05
N ILE A 74 4.40 -23.72 -24.21
CA ILE A 74 5.65 -24.48 -24.34
C ILE A 74 6.76 -23.85 -23.50
N LYS A 75 6.88 -22.51 -23.52
CA LYS A 75 7.86 -21.80 -22.70
C LYS A 75 7.58 -21.98 -21.20
N LYS A 76 6.31 -21.92 -20.80
CA LYS A 76 5.86 -22.13 -19.41
C LYS A 76 6.15 -23.54 -18.91
N VAL A 77 5.86 -24.56 -19.72
CA VAL A 77 6.15 -25.97 -19.44
C VAL A 77 7.66 -26.22 -19.32
N ASN A 78 8.46 -25.67 -20.23
CA ASN A 78 9.93 -25.82 -20.17
C ASN A 78 10.55 -25.13 -18.95
N ASP A 79 10.05 -23.94 -18.60
CA ASP A 79 10.45 -23.23 -17.38
C ASP A 79 10.05 -24.05 -16.13
N LEU A 80 8.85 -24.63 -16.10
CA LEU A 80 8.38 -25.51 -15.02
C LEU A 80 9.28 -26.74 -14.87
N ARG A 81 9.58 -27.44 -15.98
CA ARG A 81 10.46 -28.63 -15.98
C ARG A 81 11.85 -28.29 -15.45
N ARG A 82 12.40 -27.14 -15.85
CA ARG A 82 13.71 -26.67 -15.38
C ARG A 82 13.70 -26.36 -13.88
N ASN A 83 12.66 -25.73 -13.37
CA ASN A 83 12.54 -25.38 -11.96
C ASN A 83 12.23 -26.62 -11.09
N TYR A 84 11.43 -27.57 -11.60
CA TYR A 84 11.18 -28.85 -10.95
C TYR A 84 12.47 -29.65 -10.74
N ARG A 85 13.33 -29.76 -11.76
CA ARG A 85 14.65 -30.44 -11.63
C ARG A 85 15.51 -29.86 -10.50
N ARG A 86 15.34 -28.57 -10.19
CA ARG A 86 16.06 -27.89 -9.10
C ARG A 86 15.42 -28.15 -7.73
N LEU A 87 14.10 -28.27 -7.68
CA LEU A 87 13.34 -28.54 -6.46
C LEU A 87 13.36 -30.03 -6.05
N LYS A 88 13.46 -30.95 -7.02
CA LYS A 88 13.32 -32.41 -6.83
C LYS A 88 14.15 -32.97 -5.66
N LEU A 89 15.37 -32.46 -5.47
CA LEU A 89 16.33 -32.93 -4.46
C LEU A 89 16.34 -32.10 -3.16
N GLN A 90 15.56 -31.01 -3.09
CA GLN A 90 15.48 -30.18 -1.89
C GLN A 90 14.56 -30.84 -0.85
N LYS A 91 14.75 -30.48 0.44
CA LYS A 91 13.83 -30.88 1.51
C LYS A 91 12.45 -30.28 1.22
N GLY A 92 11.49 -31.14 0.92
CA GLY A 92 10.19 -30.72 0.40
C GLY A 92 9.08 -30.69 1.42
N GLY A 93 9.22 -31.42 2.52
CA GLY A 93 8.17 -31.57 3.52
C GLY A 93 7.73 -30.24 4.14
N THR A 94 8.68 -29.33 4.42
CA THR A 94 8.36 -27.99 4.95
C THR A 94 7.64 -27.11 3.93
N ILE A 95 8.09 -27.12 2.68
CA ILE A 95 7.50 -26.35 1.58
C ILE A 95 6.06 -26.82 1.33
N LEU A 96 5.83 -28.14 1.28
CA LEU A 96 4.52 -28.70 1.00
C LEU A 96 3.55 -28.57 2.17
N LYS A 97 4.03 -28.64 3.42
CA LYS A 97 3.21 -28.38 4.62
C LYS A 97 2.66 -26.95 4.65
N CYS A 98 3.38 -25.98 4.09
CA CYS A 98 2.89 -24.61 3.95
C CYS A 98 1.91 -24.43 2.77
N LEU A 99 1.98 -25.31 1.78
CA LEU A 99 1.20 -25.19 0.55
C LEU A 99 -0.12 -25.94 0.61
N VAL A 100 -0.14 -27.15 1.17
CA VAL A 100 -1.24 -28.10 1.00
C VAL A 100 -1.55 -28.79 2.30
N TRP A 101 -2.84 -28.92 2.56
CA TRP A 101 -3.37 -29.76 3.62
C TRP A 101 -4.47 -30.64 3.05
N VAL A 102 -4.41 -31.95 3.32
CA VAL A 102 -5.42 -32.91 2.88
C VAL A 102 -5.89 -33.71 4.08
N LYS A 103 -7.20 -33.87 4.20
CA LYS A 103 -7.82 -34.67 5.26
C LYS A 103 -8.97 -35.49 4.70
N ASP A 104 -8.98 -36.76 5.06
CA ASP A 104 -10.04 -37.71 4.76
C ASP A 104 -10.96 -37.83 5.99
N PHE A 105 -12.26 -37.76 5.75
CA PHE A 105 -13.30 -37.93 6.76
C PHE A 105 -14.04 -39.23 6.47
N PRO A 106 -13.78 -40.30 7.26
CA PRO A 106 -14.34 -41.61 6.97
C PRO A 106 -15.86 -41.65 7.17
N ILE A 107 -16.57 -42.34 6.29
CA ILE A 107 -17.99 -42.66 6.55
C ILE A 107 -18.05 -43.75 7.62
N PRO A 108 -18.82 -43.58 8.71
CA PRO A 108 -19.03 -44.63 9.70
C PRO A 108 -19.66 -45.85 9.03
N ARG A 109 -18.96 -46.99 9.07
CA ARG A 109 -19.53 -48.26 8.66
C ARG A 109 -20.60 -48.67 9.67
N PRO A 110 -21.68 -49.37 9.24
CA PRO A 110 -22.77 -49.77 10.13
C PRO A 110 -22.39 -50.83 11.19
N ASP A 111 -21.11 -51.19 11.33
CA ASP A 111 -20.67 -52.16 12.33
C ASP A 111 -20.52 -51.49 13.71
N PRO A 112 -21.29 -51.93 14.73
CA PRO A 112 -21.30 -51.31 16.06
C PRO A 112 -20.01 -51.52 16.89
N SER A 113 -19.00 -52.20 16.32
CA SER A 113 -17.71 -52.49 16.97
C SER A 113 -16.54 -51.67 16.42
N THR A 114 -16.74 -50.89 15.35
CA THR A 114 -15.68 -50.01 14.83
C THR A 114 -15.79 -48.66 15.53
N THR A 115 -14.91 -48.45 16.51
CA THR A 115 -14.62 -47.11 17.03
C THR A 115 -14.37 -46.18 15.85
N CYS A 116 -15.14 -45.09 15.75
CA CYS A 116 -14.90 -44.02 14.80
C CYS A 116 -13.45 -43.55 14.95
N SER A 117 -12.57 -43.94 14.02
CA SER A 117 -11.18 -43.51 14.03
C SER A 117 -11.14 -42.01 13.79
N GLU A 118 -10.41 -41.28 14.62
CA GLU A 118 -10.20 -39.85 14.41
C GLU A 118 -9.70 -39.61 12.98
N PRO A 119 -10.23 -38.61 12.27
CA PRO A 119 -9.84 -38.37 10.89
C PRO A 119 -8.36 -37.97 10.84
N GLU A 120 -7.53 -38.85 10.26
CA GLU A 120 -6.09 -38.63 10.13
C GLU A 120 -5.81 -37.60 9.03
N SER A 121 -5.15 -36.49 9.41
CA SER A 121 -4.61 -35.54 8.44
C SER A 121 -3.39 -36.13 7.75
N PHE A 122 -3.27 -35.96 6.43
CA PHE A 122 -2.08 -36.36 5.70
C PHE A 122 -0.87 -35.52 6.14
N GLN A 123 0.20 -36.18 6.60
CA GLN A 123 1.42 -35.51 7.06
C GLN A 123 2.61 -35.84 6.16
N PHE A 124 3.33 -34.80 5.74
CA PHE A 124 4.58 -34.94 5.02
C PHE A 124 5.74 -35.23 5.98
N ASN A 125 6.60 -36.16 5.62
CA ASN A 125 7.87 -36.35 6.33
C ASN A 125 8.81 -35.16 6.04
N THR A 126 9.24 -34.44 7.08
CA THR A 126 10.06 -33.22 6.96
C THR A 126 11.42 -33.44 6.30
N ASP A 127 11.97 -34.65 6.39
CA ASP A 127 13.29 -34.97 5.79
C ASP A 127 13.20 -35.56 4.39
N SER A 128 11.98 -35.81 3.89
CA SER A 128 11.79 -36.34 2.55
C SER A 128 12.02 -35.27 1.48
N THR A 129 12.52 -35.73 0.33
CA THR A 129 12.75 -34.85 -0.83
C THR A 129 11.42 -34.41 -1.43
N TYR A 130 11.41 -33.23 -2.06
CA TYR A 130 10.20 -32.69 -2.69
C TYR A 130 9.55 -33.66 -3.69
N PHE A 131 10.36 -34.46 -4.38
CA PHE A 131 9.85 -35.54 -5.24
C PHE A 131 9.05 -36.60 -4.48
N VAL A 132 9.65 -37.15 -3.43
CA VAL A 132 9.05 -38.20 -2.62
C VAL A 132 7.76 -37.69 -1.99
N CYS A 133 7.75 -36.45 -1.49
CA CYS A 133 6.54 -35.83 -0.96
C CYS A 133 5.43 -35.70 -2.02
N LEU A 134 5.76 -35.32 -3.26
CA LEU A 134 4.77 -35.23 -4.35
C LEU A 134 4.25 -36.61 -4.76
N GLN A 135 5.10 -37.63 -4.78
CA GLN A 135 4.66 -39.02 -5.02
C GLN A 135 3.76 -39.53 -3.90
N GLN A 136 4.09 -39.23 -2.64
CA GLN A 136 3.24 -39.56 -1.50
C GLN A 136 1.87 -38.86 -1.60
N LEU A 137 1.85 -37.60 -2.02
CA LEU A 137 0.61 -36.84 -2.25
C LEU A 137 -0.21 -37.45 -3.40
N SER A 138 0.43 -37.74 -4.55
CA SER A 138 -0.23 -38.37 -5.70
C SER A 138 -0.82 -39.74 -5.32
N GLY A 139 -0.04 -40.59 -4.65
CA GLY A 139 -0.52 -41.89 -4.17
C GLY A 139 -1.67 -41.79 -3.17
N TYR A 140 -1.64 -40.78 -2.29
CA TYR A 140 -2.74 -40.52 -1.35
C TYR A 140 -4.01 -40.01 -2.05
N LEU A 141 -3.86 -39.09 -3.02
CA LEU A 141 -4.99 -38.53 -3.75
C LEU A 141 -5.61 -39.51 -4.75
N GLY A 142 -4.80 -40.37 -5.37
CA GLY A 142 -5.21 -41.44 -6.29
C GLY A 142 -5.71 -42.71 -5.59
N GLY A 143 -5.54 -42.81 -4.27
CA GLY A 143 -6.07 -43.90 -3.46
C GLY A 143 -7.60 -43.97 -3.51
N ASP A 144 -8.12 -45.13 -3.92
CA ASP A 144 -9.53 -45.38 -4.18
C ASP A 144 -10.31 -45.64 -2.87
N ASN A 145 -10.42 -44.61 -2.03
CA ASN A 145 -11.27 -44.65 -0.83
C ASN A 145 -12.68 -44.22 -1.24
N SER A 146 -13.42 -45.13 -1.87
CA SER A 146 -14.70 -44.89 -2.55
C SER A 146 -15.90 -44.53 -1.65
N GLY A 147 -15.65 -43.96 -0.47
CA GLY A 147 -16.68 -43.55 0.47
C GLY A 147 -16.32 -42.31 1.28
N ASP A 148 -15.03 -42.02 1.51
CA ASP A 148 -14.65 -40.98 2.46
C ASP A 148 -14.76 -39.58 1.83
N PHE A 149 -15.20 -38.59 2.62
CA PHE A 149 -15.18 -37.19 2.18
C PHE A 149 -13.76 -36.66 2.28
N ARG A 150 -13.20 -36.21 1.16
CA ARG A 150 -11.82 -35.70 1.06
C ARG A 150 -11.82 -34.19 0.86
N LEU A 151 -11.20 -33.49 1.80
CA LEU A 151 -11.00 -32.05 1.76
C LEU A 151 -9.52 -31.74 1.46
N CYS A 152 -9.27 -31.01 0.37
CA CYS A 152 -7.95 -30.49 0.03
C CYS A 152 -7.95 -28.96 0.15
N LEU A 153 -7.06 -28.42 0.97
CA LEU A 153 -6.81 -26.99 1.09
C LEU A 153 -5.48 -26.65 0.40
N LEU A 154 -5.46 -25.58 -0.38
CA LEU A 154 -4.29 -25.09 -1.09
C LEU A 154 -4.04 -23.61 -0.76
N ALA A 155 -2.84 -23.28 -0.31
CA ALA A 155 -2.37 -21.89 -0.19
C ALA A 155 -1.91 -21.36 -1.57
N THR A 156 -2.46 -20.23 -1.99
CA THR A 156 -2.09 -19.56 -3.24
C THR A 156 -0.85 -18.69 -3.08
N GLU A 157 -0.70 -18.01 -1.96
CA GLU A 157 0.42 -17.18 -1.54
C GLU A 157 1.05 -17.79 -0.27
N PRO A 158 1.84 -18.86 -0.43
CA PRO A 158 2.54 -19.46 0.70
C PRO A 158 3.57 -18.50 1.32
N ASP A 159 3.88 -18.70 2.60
CA ASP A 159 4.88 -17.89 3.32
C ASP A 159 6.20 -17.80 2.54
N GLU A 160 6.53 -16.57 2.14
CA GLU A 160 7.69 -16.29 1.32
C GLU A 160 8.99 -16.70 2.01
N ASN A 161 9.04 -16.70 3.36
CA ASN A 161 10.23 -17.08 4.10
C ASN A 161 10.63 -18.55 3.86
N HIS A 162 9.64 -19.44 3.85
CA HIS A 162 9.86 -20.87 3.64
C HIS A 162 10.20 -21.19 2.17
N LEU A 163 9.57 -20.51 1.21
CA LEU A 163 9.96 -20.64 -0.20
C LEU A 163 11.29 -19.99 -0.51
N ASP A 164 11.62 -18.89 0.15
CA ASP A 164 12.89 -18.19 -0.06
C ASP A 164 14.09 -18.99 0.42
N GLN A 165 13.89 -19.88 1.41
CA GLN A 165 14.91 -20.83 1.84
C GLN A 165 15.08 -22.01 0.86
N ALA A 166 14.06 -22.34 0.08
CA ALA A 166 14.10 -23.45 -0.89
C ALA A 166 15.01 -23.15 -2.10
N PHE A 167 15.24 -21.87 -2.42
CA PHE A 167 16.03 -21.45 -3.56
C PHE A 167 17.31 -20.72 -3.13
N THR A 168 18.46 -21.19 -3.61
CA THR A 168 19.75 -20.51 -3.31
C THR A 168 19.84 -19.13 -3.96
N PHE A 169 20.71 -18.27 -3.44
CA PHE A 169 20.96 -16.92 -3.97
C PHE A 169 21.20 -16.90 -5.48
N TYR A 170 22.01 -17.83 -6.01
CA TYR A 170 22.26 -17.95 -7.44
C TYR A 170 20.99 -18.20 -8.25
N HIS A 171 20.06 -19.02 -7.75
CA HIS A 171 18.77 -19.25 -8.41
C HIS A 171 17.94 -17.97 -8.48
N LYS A 172 17.89 -17.22 -7.37
CA LYS A 172 17.17 -15.94 -7.31
C LYS A 172 17.80 -14.89 -8.23
N LEU A 173 19.13 -14.80 -8.25
CA LEU A 173 19.87 -13.88 -9.10
C LEU A 173 19.65 -14.18 -10.59
N PHE A 174 19.75 -15.44 -11.02
CA PHE A 174 19.48 -15.79 -12.42
C PHE A 174 18.00 -15.62 -12.81
N ALA A 175 17.09 -15.83 -11.87
CA ALA A 175 15.66 -15.59 -12.10
C ALA A 175 15.34 -14.10 -12.19
N SER A 176 15.98 -13.24 -11.38
CA SER A 176 15.80 -11.79 -11.41
C SER A 176 16.34 -11.17 -12.69
N PHE A 177 17.51 -11.59 -13.18
CA PHE A 177 18.05 -11.16 -14.48
C PHE A 177 17.11 -11.48 -15.65
N GLY A 178 16.27 -12.50 -15.51
CA GLY A 178 15.28 -12.87 -16.52
C GLY A 178 13.87 -12.32 -16.28
N GLY A 179 13.64 -11.50 -15.24
CA GLY A 179 12.30 -11.07 -14.83
C GLY A 179 11.37 -12.23 -14.46
N ARG A 180 11.91 -13.35 -13.97
CA ARG A 180 11.22 -14.64 -13.72
C ARG A 180 11.20 -15.02 -12.24
N LEU A 181 11.50 -14.09 -11.33
CA LEU A 181 11.58 -14.38 -9.90
C LEU A 181 10.25 -14.89 -9.34
N ASP A 182 9.14 -14.25 -9.72
CA ASP A 182 7.80 -14.66 -9.27
C ASP A 182 7.44 -16.06 -9.79
N ARG A 183 7.79 -16.38 -11.04
CA ARG A 183 7.59 -17.71 -11.62
C ARG A 183 8.39 -18.80 -10.92
N LEU A 184 9.59 -18.46 -10.42
CA LEU A 184 10.38 -19.39 -9.62
C LEU A 184 9.68 -19.69 -8.29
N LYS A 185 9.22 -18.65 -7.59
CA LYS A 185 8.46 -18.78 -6.34
C LYS A 185 7.13 -19.53 -6.53
N ASP A 186 6.49 -19.39 -7.68
CA ASP A 186 5.22 -20.05 -7.99
C ASP A 186 5.35 -21.54 -8.38
N THR A 187 6.56 -22.02 -8.70
CA THR A 187 6.76 -23.38 -9.24
C THR A 187 6.25 -24.49 -8.30
N PRO A 188 6.56 -24.47 -6.98
CA PRO A 188 6.06 -25.51 -6.07
C PRO A 188 4.53 -25.63 -6.05
N ARG A 189 3.83 -24.49 -6.07
CA ARG A 189 2.37 -24.46 -6.11
C ARG A 189 1.83 -25.04 -7.41
N TRP A 190 2.39 -24.65 -8.55
CA TRP A 190 2.01 -25.19 -9.87
C TRP A 190 2.14 -26.71 -9.93
N LEU A 191 3.19 -27.28 -9.35
CA LEU A 191 3.39 -28.72 -9.34
C LEU A 191 2.33 -29.44 -8.51
N VAL A 192 1.98 -28.93 -7.33
CA VAL A 192 0.91 -29.54 -6.53
C VAL A 192 -0.44 -29.40 -7.22
N ALA A 193 -0.76 -28.21 -7.74
CA ALA A 193 -1.97 -27.99 -8.52
C ALA A 193 -2.08 -29.02 -9.68
N THR A 194 -0.98 -29.27 -10.38
CA THR A 194 -0.94 -30.23 -11.50
C THR A 194 -1.23 -31.65 -11.03
N VAL A 195 -0.69 -32.05 -9.87
CA VAL A 195 -0.95 -33.36 -9.25
C VAL A 195 -2.42 -33.49 -8.88
N ILE A 196 -3.00 -32.52 -8.18
CA ILE A 196 -4.42 -32.54 -7.79
C ILE A 196 -5.32 -32.64 -9.03
N VAL A 197 -5.05 -31.82 -10.05
CA VAL A 197 -5.82 -31.83 -11.31
C VAL A 197 -5.72 -33.18 -12.01
N HIS A 198 -4.55 -33.83 -11.99
CA HIS A 198 -4.36 -35.14 -12.58
C HIS A 198 -5.11 -36.24 -11.82
N GLU A 199 -4.90 -36.33 -10.51
CA GLU A 199 -5.48 -37.40 -9.68
C GLU A 199 -6.99 -37.30 -9.55
N TRP A 200 -7.54 -36.08 -9.58
CA TRP A 200 -8.98 -35.85 -9.45
C TRP A 200 -9.69 -35.70 -10.79
N GLY A 201 -8.99 -35.84 -11.92
CA GLY A 201 -9.58 -35.75 -13.25
C GLY A 201 -10.21 -34.40 -13.57
N LEU A 202 -9.64 -33.32 -13.05
CA LEU A 202 -10.19 -31.97 -13.21
C LEU A 202 -9.92 -31.42 -14.62
N GLY A 203 -10.91 -30.75 -15.21
CA GLY A 203 -10.77 -30.08 -16.51
C GLY A 203 -9.78 -28.91 -16.48
N PRO A 204 -9.33 -28.43 -17.66
CA PRO A 204 -8.33 -27.36 -17.79
C PRO A 204 -8.79 -26.00 -17.21
N GLU A 205 -10.09 -25.83 -16.96
CA GLU A 205 -10.64 -24.62 -16.32
C GLU A 205 -10.12 -24.44 -14.90
N ILE A 206 -9.90 -25.52 -14.14
CA ILE A 206 -9.38 -25.45 -12.77
C ILE A 206 -7.87 -25.14 -12.72
N GLU A 207 -7.14 -25.52 -13.77
CA GLU A 207 -5.72 -25.19 -13.93
C GLU A 207 -5.50 -23.67 -14.07
N ASN A 208 -6.48 -22.95 -14.63
CA ASN A 208 -6.48 -21.48 -14.70
C ASN A 208 -6.98 -20.79 -13.43
N LEU A 209 -7.52 -21.53 -12.44
CA LEU A 209 -8.02 -20.97 -11.18
C LEU A 209 -6.99 -20.92 -10.04
N LEU A 210 -5.83 -21.57 -10.21
CA LEU A 210 -4.80 -21.73 -9.19
C LEU A 210 -3.56 -20.78 -9.25
N PRO A 211 -3.30 -19.94 -10.30
CA PRO A 211 -2.13 -19.06 -10.31
C PRO A 211 -2.28 -17.74 -9.53
N ARG A 212 -1.11 -17.22 -9.06
CA ARG A 212 -0.91 -15.96 -8.30
C ARG A 212 -1.42 -14.74 -9.06
N GLU A 213 -1.36 -14.82 -10.40
CA GLU A 213 -1.86 -13.81 -11.33
C GLU A 213 -3.33 -13.49 -11.08
N ARG A 214 -4.13 -14.42 -10.53
CA ARG A 214 -5.52 -14.14 -10.17
C ARG A 214 -5.67 -13.27 -8.92
N GLY A 215 -4.77 -13.36 -7.93
CA GLY A 215 -4.75 -12.41 -6.81
C GLY A 215 -4.45 -10.98 -7.28
N THR A 216 -3.65 -10.86 -8.34
CA THR A 216 -3.31 -9.58 -9.00
C THR A 216 -4.37 -9.12 -10.00
N GLU A 217 -5.03 -10.00 -10.76
CA GLU A 217 -6.23 -9.66 -11.56
C GLU A 217 -7.43 -9.32 -10.67
N ARG A 218 -7.52 -9.91 -9.47
CA ARG A 218 -8.47 -9.48 -8.43
C ARG A 218 -8.09 -8.14 -7.80
N SER A 219 -6.81 -7.75 -7.80
CA SER A 219 -6.37 -6.39 -7.42
C SER A 219 -6.88 -5.31 -8.41
N THR A 220 -7.28 -5.72 -9.61
CA THR A 220 -8.00 -4.92 -10.60
C THR A 220 -9.51 -5.18 -10.57
N TRP A 221 -10.10 -5.58 -9.42
CA TRP A 221 -11.56 -5.56 -9.26
C TRP A 221 -12.06 -4.12 -9.45
N SER A 222 -12.48 -3.83 -10.68
CA SER A 222 -13.32 -2.70 -10.98
C SER A 222 -14.55 -2.83 -10.09
N LEU A 223 -14.97 -1.72 -9.46
CA LEU A 223 -16.24 -1.62 -8.76
C LEU A 223 -17.36 -2.11 -9.69
N GLU A 224 -17.70 -3.40 -9.63
CA GLU A 224 -18.65 -3.98 -10.58
C GLU A 224 -20.04 -3.53 -10.16
N VAL A 225 -20.67 -2.74 -11.03
CA VAL A 225 -22.04 -2.28 -10.86
C VAL A 225 -22.97 -3.51 -10.79
N PRO A 226 -23.93 -3.56 -9.84
CA PRO A 226 -24.80 -4.71 -9.60
C PRO A 226 -25.51 -5.29 -10.83
N SER A 227 -25.61 -4.55 -11.92
CA SER A 227 -26.37 -4.91 -13.13
C SER A 227 -25.71 -5.98 -14.02
N LYS A 228 -24.47 -6.42 -13.74
CA LYS A 228 -23.71 -7.34 -14.63
C LYS A 228 -23.52 -8.77 -14.13
N LYS A 229 -23.78 -9.10 -12.86
CA LYS A 229 -23.64 -10.48 -12.40
C LYS A 229 -24.92 -11.27 -12.68
N SER A 230 -24.82 -12.27 -13.54
CA SER A 230 -25.78 -13.38 -13.55
C SER A 230 -25.80 -14.00 -12.14
N GLN A 231 -26.98 -14.21 -11.58
CA GLN A 231 -27.10 -14.93 -10.31
C GLN A 231 -26.33 -16.27 -10.41
N PRO A 232 -25.50 -16.60 -9.40
CA PRO A 232 -24.87 -17.91 -9.36
C PRO A 232 -25.97 -18.98 -9.38
N PRO A 233 -25.77 -20.09 -10.12
CA PRO A 233 -26.77 -21.15 -10.17
C PRO A 233 -27.08 -21.65 -8.75
N PRO A 234 -28.34 -21.98 -8.45
CA PRO A 234 -28.73 -22.46 -7.12
C PRO A 234 -27.98 -23.76 -6.79
N LEU A 235 -27.52 -23.90 -5.53
CA LEU A 235 -26.81 -25.11 -5.09
C LEU A 235 -27.79 -26.28 -5.06
N ASN A 236 -27.53 -27.32 -5.85
CA ASN A 236 -28.21 -28.59 -5.69
C ASN A 236 -27.35 -29.50 -4.80
N LEU A 237 -27.77 -29.70 -3.54
CA LEU A 237 -27.05 -30.56 -2.60
C LEU A 237 -27.08 -32.06 -2.99
N GLN A 238 -27.95 -32.46 -3.92
CA GLN A 238 -28.02 -33.84 -4.43
C GLN A 238 -27.02 -34.10 -5.57
N ALA A 239 -26.57 -33.04 -6.24
CA ALA A 239 -25.54 -33.09 -7.28
C ALA A 239 -24.73 -31.78 -7.22
N PRO A 240 -23.85 -31.63 -6.21
CA PRO A 240 -23.15 -30.37 -5.95
C PRO A 240 -21.97 -30.12 -6.91
N ASP A 241 -21.77 -31.02 -7.87
CA ASP A 241 -20.67 -31.05 -8.82
C ASP A 241 -20.57 -29.74 -9.61
N GLY A 242 -19.36 -29.17 -9.63
CA GLY A 242 -19.05 -27.96 -10.40
C GLY A 242 -19.45 -26.65 -9.73
N ARG A 243 -20.00 -26.66 -8.49
CA ARG A 243 -20.24 -25.39 -7.77
C ARG A 243 -18.91 -24.77 -7.34
N HIS A 244 -18.79 -23.47 -7.61
CA HIS A 244 -17.70 -22.62 -7.15
C HIS A 244 -18.25 -21.54 -6.22
N ILE A 245 -17.73 -21.48 -5.00
CA ILE A 245 -18.02 -20.43 -4.03
C ILE A 245 -16.77 -19.57 -3.90
N ALA A 246 -16.87 -18.30 -4.31
CA ALA A 246 -15.79 -17.33 -4.20
C ALA A 246 -16.11 -16.31 -3.10
N LEU A 247 -15.23 -16.22 -2.11
CA LEU A 247 -15.34 -15.29 -0.99
C LEU A 247 -14.11 -14.37 -0.97
N THR A 248 -14.33 -13.11 -0.63
CA THR A 248 -13.28 -12.09 -0.51
C THR A 248 -13.57 -11.23 0.71
N TRP A 249 -12.56 -10.88 1.50
CA TRP A 249 -12.72 -10.02 2.67
C TRP A 249 -11.40 -9.34 3.06
N GLN A 250 -11.43 -8.55 4.14
CA GLN A 250 -10.24 -7.91 4.71
C GLN A 250 -9.86 -8.53 6.05
N TYR A 251 -8.57 -8.73 6.29
CA TYR A 251 -8.08 -9.27 7.57
C TYR A 251 -7.32 -8.23 8.40
N HIS A 252 -6.34 -7.56 7.81
CA HIS A 252 -5.53 -6.56 8.50
C HIS A 252 -5.82 -5.16 7.99
N ALA A 253 -5.95 -4.21 8.92
CA ALA A 253 -6.01 -2.81 8.54
C ALA A 253 -4.60 -2.33 8.14
N PRO A 254 -4.44 -1.61 7.02
CA PRO A 254 -3.16 -1.04 6.67
C PRO A 254 -2.70 -0.11 7.79
N ARG A 255 -1.43 -0.18 8.19
CA ARG A 255 -0.89 0.71 9.24
C ARG A 255 -0.24 1.94 8.63
N TYR A 256 -0.41 3.08 9.28
CA TYR A 256 0.28 4.30 8.87
C TYR A 256 1.76 4.24 9.27
N GLN A 257 2.67 4.20 8.29
CA GLN A 257 4.13 4.11 8.55
C GLN A 257 4.85 5.46 8.54
N GLY A 258 4.14 6.54 8.22
CA GLY A 258 4.70 7.89 8.20
C GLY A 258 4.66 8.56 6.84
N ASP A 259 4.95 9.87 6.84
CA ASP A 259 4.88 10.71 5.63
C ASP A 259 5.99 10.38 4.63
N ILE A 260 7.18 9.96 5.11
CA ILE A 260 8.33 9.64 4.24
C ILE A 260 8.06 8.34 3.49
N ASP A 261 7.67 7.28 4.19
CA ASP A 261 7.40 5.99 3.55
C ASP A 261 6.24 6.06 2.56
N SER A 262 5.21 6.83 2.88
CA SER A 262 4.07 7.06 1.98
C SER A 262 4.43 7.88 0.75
N TRP A 263 5.40 8.79 0.86
CA TRP A 263 5.89 9.58 -0.28
C TRP A 263 6.85 8.79 -1.18
N VAL A 264 7.76 8.00 -0.59
CA VAL A 264 8.76 7.24 -1.35
C VAL A 264 8.14 6.03 -2.06
N TRP A 265 7.26 5.30 -1.38
CA TRP A 265 6.77 4.01 -1.84
C TRP A 265 5.33 4.04 -2.37
N GLU A 266 4.67 5.20 -2.28
CA GLU A 266 3.28 5.43 -2.73
C GLU A 266 2.31 4.29 -2.37
N ARG A 267 2.50 3.66 -1.20
CA ARG A 267 1.78 2.44 -0.83
C ARG A 267 0.26 2.62 -0.83
N TYR A 268 -0.20 3.81 -0.44
CA TYR A 268 -1.63 4.14 -0.39
C TYR A 268 -2.22 4.54 -1.74
N SER A 269 -1.43 4.51 -2.81
CA SER A 269 -1.88 4.65 -4.20
C SER A 269 -2.02 3.29 -4.90
N GLN A 270 -1.59 2.21 -4.25
CA GLN A 270 -1.74 0.84 -4.76
C GLN A 270 -3.12 0.29 -4.40
N SER A 271 -3.58 -0.69 -5.16
CA SER A 271 -4.82 -1.40 -4.86
C SER A 271 -4.76 -2.04 -3.46
N PRO A 272 -5.86 -1.96 -2.69
CA PRO A 272 -5.93 -2.60 -1.38
C PRO A 272 -5.71 -4.11 -1.48
N SER A 273 -4.86 -4.65 -0.62
CA SER A 273 -4.70 -6.10 -0.46
C SER A 273 -5.96 -6.67 0.20
N PHE A 274 -6.49 -7.79 -0.27
CA PHE A 274 -7.62 -8.49 0.35
C PHE A 274 -7.28 -9.97 0.55
N GLN A 275 -8.05 -10.63 1.41
CA GLN A 275 -8.07 -12.07 1.62
C GLN A 275 -9.12 -12.72 0.71
N TYR A 276 -8.90 -13.97 0.32
CA TYR A 276 -9.88 -14.70 -0.48
C TYR A 276 -9.87 -16.21 -0.21
N ALA A 277 -11.03 -16.81 -0.44
CA ALA A 277 -11.23 -18.25 -0.46
C ALA A 277 -12.08 -18.65 -1.66
N ASP A 278 -11.58 -19.60 -2.45
CA ASP A 278 -12.31 -20.20 -3.58
C ASP A 278 -12.54 -21.67 -3.27
N ALA A 279 -13.79 -22.05 -3.03
CA ALA A 279 -14.18 -23.43 -2.78
C ALA A 279 -14.80 -24.05 -4.03
N PHE A 280 -14.21 -25.12 -4.53
CA PHE A 280 -14.65 -25.92 -5.67
C PHE A 280 -15.16 -27.26 -5.17
N ILE A 281 -16.45 -27.51 -5.43
CA ILE A 281 -17.07 -28.80 -5.13
C ILE A 281 -16.97 -29.63 -6.40
N ILE A 282 -16.11 -30.64 -6.37
CA ILE A 282 -15.78 -31.46 -7.55
C ILE A 282 -16.74 -32.62 -7.64
N SER A 283 -16.98 -33.25 -6.50
CA SER A 283 -17.95 -34.32 -6.33
C SER A 283 -18.56 -34.22 -4.92
N PRO A 284 -19.66 -34.92 -4.59
CA PRO A 284 -20.19 -34.97 -3.22
C PRO A 284 -19.19 -35.50 -2.19
N TYR A 285 -18.08 -36.12 -2.63
CA TYR A 285 -17.03 -36.67 -1.78
C TYR A 285 -15.72 -35.87 -1.85
N ARG A 286 -15.58 -34.87 -2.73
CA ARG A 286 -14.31 -34.18 -2.96
C ARG A 286 -14.50 -32.67 -3.05
N MET A 287 -13.82 -31.95 -2.16
CA MET A 287 -13.82 -30.50 -2.12
C MET A 287 -12.38 -29.97 -2.19
N LEU A 288 -12.12 -29.03 -3.10
CA LEU A 288 -10.88 -28.26 -3.18
C LEU A 288 -11.15 -26.86 -2.69
N VAL A 289 -10.38 -26.36 -1.73
CA VAL A 289 -10.44 -24.96 -1.29
C VAL A 289 -9.09 -24.31 -1.53
N SER A 290 -9.10 -23.21 -2.27
CA SER A 290 -7.94 -22.36 -2.48
C SER A 290 -8.03 -21.15 -1.56
N LEU A 291 -7.08 -21.02 -0.65
CA LEU A 291 -6.98 -19.93 0.32
C LEU A 291 -5.82 -19.01 -0.05
N LYS A 292 -5.92 -17.73 0.35
CA LYS A 292 -4.84 -16.78 0.05
C LYS A 292 -3.51 -17.20 0.67
N SER A 293 -3.42 -17.32 1.99
CA SER A 293 -2.15 -17.54 2.68
C SER A 293 -2.05 -18.92 3.34
N SER A 294 -0.82 -19.34 3.64
CA SER A 294 -0.57 -20.54 4.46
C SER A 294 -1.08 -20.38 5.89
N GLU A 295 -1.08 -19.16 6.43
CA GLU A 295 -1.65 -18.83 7.74
C GLU A 295 -3.17 -19.06 7.74
N MET A 296 -3.85 -18.68 6.66
CA MET A 296 -5.29 -18.89 6.50
C MET A 296 -5.63 -20.38 6.45
N VAL A 297 -4.81 -21.20 5.76
CA VAL A 297 -4.95 -22.66 5.75
C VAL A 297 -4.82 -23.22 7.18
N GLN A 298 -3.81 -22.78 7.94
CA GLN A 298 -3.62 -23.24 9.32
C GLN A 298 -4.78 -22.81 10.22
N SER A 299 -5.24 -21.56 10.12
CA SER A 299 -6.40 -21.07 10.86
C SER A 299 -7.66 -21.88 10.53
N PHE A 300 -7.90 -22.17 9.25
CA PHE A 300 -9.01 -23.02 8.82
C PHE A 300 -8.92 -24.42 9.44
N CYS A 301 -7.72 -25.03 9.40
CA CYS A 301 -7.49 -26.35 9.98
C CYS A 301 -7.76 -26.36 11.49
N LEU A 302 -7.29 -25.34 12.21
CA LEU A 302 -7.52 -25.20 13.65
C LEU A 302 -9.00 -25.01 13.95
N SER A 303 -9.70 -24.15 13.22
CA SER A 303 -11.15 -23.97 13.36
C SER A 303 -11.92 -25.27 13.09
N ARG A 304 -11.53 -26.01 12.04
CA ARG A 304 -12.19 -27.26 11.67
C ARG A 304 -11.95 -28.40 12.67
N CYS A 305 -10.77 -28.44 13.29
CA CYS A 305 -10.37 -29.44 14.28
C CYS A 305 -10.70 -29.05 15.72
N ASN A 306 -11.20 -27.83 15.98
CA ASN A 306 -11.57 -27.41 17.32
C ASN A 306 -12.98 -27.94 17.66
N ASP A 307 -13.03 -29.03 18.42
CA ASP A 307 -14.27 -29.66 18.86
C ASP A 307 -15.17 -28.71 19.66
N ALA A 308 -14.62 -27.68 20.31
CA ALA A 308 -15.39 -26.69 21.04
C ALA A 308 -16.22 -25.76 20.13
N MET A 309 -15.81 -25.56 18.87
CA MET A 309 -16.55 -24.77 17.90
C MET A 309 -17.78 -25.52 17.36
N PHE A 310 -17.78 -26.85 17.49
CA PHE A 310 -18.82 -27.72 16.97
C PHE A 310 -19.56 -28.55 18.05
N GLU A 311 -19.16 -28.40 19.33
CA GLU A 311 -19.50 -29.16 20.54
C GLU A 311 -19.43 -30.71 20.40
N PRO A 312 -18.96 -31.43 21.45
CA PRO A 312 -18.68 -32.85 21.35
C PRO A 312 -19.97 -33.67 21.43
N LEU A 313 -20.43 -34.18 20.29
CA LEU A 313 -21.33 -35.33 20.23
C LEU A 313 -20.59 -36.66 20.43
N SER A 314 -19.53 -36.65 21.23
CA SER A 314 -18.78 -37.85 21.64
C SER A 314 -19.60 -38.84 22.47
N SER A 315 -20.92 -38.62 22.63
CA SER A 315 -21.78 -39.42 23.49
C SER A 315 -23.15 -39.76 22.88
N ARG A 316 -23.27 -40.06 21.58
CA ARG A 316 -24.30 -40.98 21.04
C ARG A 316 -24.25 -41.09 19.51
N SER A 317 -24.12 -42.32 19.02
CA SER A 317 -24.65 -42.87 17.74
C SER A 317 -25.01 -41.91 16.59
N GLN A 318 -24.13 -40.99 16.21
CA GLN A 318 -24.39 -40.09 15.08
C GLN A 318 -24.18 -40.79 13.74
N ARG A 319 -25.19 -40.76 12.86
CA ARG A 319 -25.03 -41.12 11.44
C ARG A 319 -24.40 -39.94 10.71
N TRP A 320 -23.08 -39.98 10.51
CA TRP A 320 -22.36 -38.97 9.72
C TRP A 320 -22.71 -39.11 8.23
N SER A 321 -22.76 -37.98 7.50
CA SER A 321 -22.96 -37.96 6.05
C SER A 321 -21.96 -37.03 5.37
N THR A 322 -21.61 -37.32 4.11
CA THR A 322 -20.71 -36.49 3.31
C THR A 322 -21.25 -35.08 3.06
N THR A 323 -22.57 -34.95 2.94
CA THR A 323 -23.25 -33.66 2.85
C THR A 323 -23.06 -32.82 4.11
N CYS A 324 -23.05 -33.44 5.30
CA CYS A 324 -22.75 -32.74 6.55
C CYS A 324 -21.32 -32.20 6.55
N GLU A 325 -20.33 -32.99 6.12
CA GLU A 325 -18.92 -32.59 6.07
C GLU A 325 -18.67 -31.46 5.08
N LEU A 326 -19.32 -31.52 3.92
CA LEU A 326 -19.32 -30.44 2.94
C LEU A 326 -19.89 -29.13 3.53
N LEU A 327 -21.05 -29.20 4.19
CA LEU A 327 -21.69 -28.05 4.80
C LEU A 327 -20.85 -27.45 5.95
N LEU A 328 -20.26 -28.29 6.80
CA LEU A 328 -19.36 -27.84 7.87
C LEU A 328 -18.13 -27.13 7.29
N SER A 329 -17.56 -27.64 6.20
CA SER A 329 -16.42 -27.02 5.52
C SER A 329 -16.78 -25.64 4.96
N ILE A 330 -17.97 -25.50 4.34
CA ILE A 330 -18.47 -24.22 3.85
C ILE A 330 -18.75 -23.24 4.99
N ILE A 331 -19.41 -23.68 6.07
CA ILE A 331 -19.69 -22.84 7.25
C ILE A 331 -18.38 -22.35 7.87
N THR A 332 -17.36 -23.21 7.96
CA THR A 332 -16.04 -22.84 8.50
C THR A 332 -15.41 -21.70 7.70
N LEU A 333 -15.58 -21.66 6.36
CA LEU A 333 -15.11 -20.55 5.54
C LEU A 333 -15.83 -19.23 5.88
N PHE A 334 -17.15 -19.28 6.07
CA PHE A 334 -17.89 -18.09 6.45
C PHE A 334 -17.57 -17.61 7.87
N THR A 335 -17.36 -18.53 8.81
CA THR A 335 -16.94 -18.14 10.15
C THR A 335 -15.54 -17.55 10.13
N GLN A 336 -14.62 -18.09 9.33
CA GLN A 336 -13.28 -17.50 9.16
C GLN A 336 -13.34 -16.11 8.52
N MET A 337 -14.19 -15.91 7.52
CA MET A 337 -14.46 -14.58 6.96
C MET A 337 -14.95 -13.61 8.04
N ALA A 338 -15.89 -14.04 8.90
CA ALA A 338 -16.44 -13.22 9.98
C ALA A 338 -15.38 -12.87 11.03
N THR A 339 -14.59 -13.84 11.49
CA THR A 339 -13.55 -13.61 12.52
C THR A 339 -12.45 -12.69 12.02
N GLU A 340 -11.92 -12.93 10.82
CA GLU A 340 -10.86 -12.10 10.23
C GLU A 340 -11.36 -10.68 9.94
N THR A 341 -12.60 -10.53 9.47
CA THR A 341 -13.22 -9.21 9.29
C THR A 341 -13.41 -8.48 10.63
N GLY A 342 -13.75 -9.20 11.69
CA GLY A 342 -13.82 -8.63 13.05
C GLY A 342 -12.45 -8.07 13.51
N VAL A 343 -11.36 -8.79 13.22
CA VAL A 343 -9.99 -8.30 13.47
C VAL A 343 -9.71 -7.02 12.67
N PHE A 344 -10.06 -6.99 11.38
CA PHE A 344 -9.91 -5.81 10.54
C PHE A 344 -10.63 -4.59 11.12
N ILE A 345 -11.90 -4.74 11.55
CA ILE A 345 -12.71 -3.65 12.12
C ILE A 345 -12.06 -3.09 13.39
N ASN A 346 -11.57 -3.97 14.26
CA ASN A 346 -10.87 -3.59 15.48
C ASN A 346 -9.57 -2.84 15.20
N GLU A 347 -8.75 -3.35 14.27
CA GLU A 347 -7.52 -2.67 13.86
C GLU A 347 -7.81 -1.33 13.17
N ALA A 348 -8.77 -1.27 12.25
CA ALA A 348 -9.17 -0.05 11.56
C ALA A 348 -9.65 1.01 12.56
N THR A 349 -10.45 0.62 13.55
CA THR A 349 -10.90 1.53 14.61
C THR A 349 -9.73 2.07 15.43
N ARG A 350 -8.74 1.22 15.75
CA ARG A 350 -7.52 1.64 16.44
C ARG A 350 -6.72 2.64 15.61
N GLU A 351 -6.53 2.36 14.32
CA GLU A 351 -5.81 3.25 13.40
C GLU A 351 -6.55 4.59 13.20
N ILE A 352 -7.87 4.60 13.10
CA ILE A 352 -8.68 5.83 13.02
C ILE A 352 -8.50 6.67 14.29
N ASN A 353 -8.53 6.04 15.46
CA ASN A 353 -8.33 6.73 16.73
C ASN A 353 -6.90 7.30 16.85
N ALA A 354 -5.89 6.56 16.39
CA ALA A 354 -4.52 7.05 16.33
C ALA A 354 -4.39 8.23 15.34
N MET A 355 -4.97 8.11 14.15
CA MET A 355 -4.97 9.16 13.13
C MET A 355 -5.75 10.40 13.53
N LYS A 356 -6.74 10.28 14.41
CA LYS A 356 -7.43 11.44 14.99
C LYS A 356 -6.49 12.35 15.77
N TYR A 357 -5.56 11.77 16.52
CA TYR A 357 -4.56 12.54 17.25
C TYR A 357 -3.47 13.06 16.31
N GLU A 358 -2.90 12.17 15.49
CA GLU A 358 -1.83 12.49 14.55
C GLU A 358 -2.24 13.52 13.48
N GLY A 359 -3.48 13.47 13.01
CA GLY A 359 -4.04 14.39 12.03
C GLY A 359 -4.24 15.80 12.57
N ARG A 360 -4.51 15.94 13.88
CA ARG A 360 -4.60 17.25 14.56
C ARG A 360 -3.23 17.86 14.81
N LEU A 361 -2.27 17.05 15.24
CA LEU A 361 -0.92 17.54 15.58
C LEU A 361 -0.13 17.92 14.32
N ARG A 362 -0.20 17.10 13.27
CA ARG A 362 0.60 17.25 12.06
C ARG A 362 -0.24 16.92 10.82
N PRO A 363 -1.10 17.82 10.34
CA PRO A 363 -1.92 17.56 9.16
C PRO A 363 -1.02 17.38 7.93
N SER A 364 -1.29 16.34 7.13
CA SER A 364 -0.55 16.05 5.90
C SER A 364 -1.46 15.44 4.83
N VAL A 365 -1.08 15.62 3.57
CA VAL A 365 -1.79 15.01 2.43
C VAL A 365 -1.64 13.49 2.44
N SER A 366 -0.51 12.96 2.90
CA SER A 366 -0.28 11.52 3.00
C SER A 366 -1.25 10.84 3.96
N LYS A 367 -1.60 11.48 5.09
CA LYS A 367 -2.62 10.98 6.03
C LYS A 367 -4.00 10.94 5.40
N VAL A 368 -4.33 11.93 4.56
CA VAL A 368 -5.59 11.92 3.80
C VAL A 368 -5.59 10.76 2.80
N ARG A 369 -4.52 10.56 2.04
CA ARG A 369 -4.40 9.42 1.11
C ARG A 369 -4.50 8.08 1.82
N TYR A 370 -3.87 7.96 2.99
CA TYR A 370 -4.00 6.80 3.85
C TYR A 370 -5.47 6.53 4.24
N LEU A 371 -6.22 7.56 4.65
CA LEU A 371 -7.64 7.42 4.99
C LEU A 371 -8.51 7.07 3.78
N ILE A 372 -8.16 7.56 2.59
CA ILE A 372 -8.83 7.15 1.34
C ILE A 372 -8.58 5.66 1.10
N HIS A 373 -7.33 5.22 1.18
CA HIS A 373 -6.97 3.81 1.01
C HIS A 373 -7.63 2.90 2.07
N LEU A 374 -7.72 3.34 3.33
CA LEU A 374 -8.45 2.63 4.38
C LEU A 374 -9.96 2.53 4.05
N SER A 375 -10.53 3.57 3.45
CA SER A 375 -11.92 3.55 2.95
C SER A 375 -12.10 2.55 1.81
N ASP A 376 -11.13 2.45 0.89
CA ASP A 376 -11.14 1.47 -0.20
C ASP A 376 -11.07 0.03 0.36
N CYS A 377 -10.19 -0.23 1.33
CA CYS A 377 -10.14 -1.52 2.04
C CYS A 377 -11.49 -1.86 2.68
N ARG A 378 -12.09 -0.90 3.41
CA ARG A 378 -13.39 -1.04 4.06
C ARG A 378 -14.49 -1.36 3.04
N GLN A 379 -14.53 -0.64 1.91
CA GLN A 379 -15.51 -0.86 0.85
C GLN A 379 -15.40 -2.26 0.24
N LEU A 380 -14.17 -2.76 0.03
CA LEU A 380 -13.97 -4.14 -0.41
C LEU A 380 -14.49 -5.15 0.60
N SER A 381 -14.25 -4.93 1.89
CA SER A 381 -14.77 -5.79 2.95
C SER A 381 -16.30 -5.81 2.96
N GLU A 382 -16.94 -4.63 2.80
CA GLU A 382 -18.40 -4.50 2.73
C GLU A 382 -19.01 -5.24 1.53
N GLN A 383 -18.37 -5.13 0.36
CA GLN A 383 -18.76 -5.86 -0.84
C GLN A 383 -18.61 -7.37 -0.65
N GLY A 384 -17.50 -7.80 -0.06
CA GLY A 384 -17.22 -9.18 0.31
C GLY A 384 -18.28 -9.78 1.21
N ILE A 385 -18.65 -9.09 2.29
CA ILE A 385 -19.73 -9.50 3.19
C ILE A 385 -21.07 -9.54 2.47
N THR A 386 -21.36 -8.54 1.63
CA THR A 386 -22.62 -8.51 0.87
C THR A 386 -22.72 -9.69 -0.08
N HIS A 387 -21.64 -10.06 -0.76
CA HIS A 387 -21.56 -11.26 -1.58
C HIS A 387 -21.73 -12.53 -0.73
N GLY A 388 -21.05 -12.61 0.41
CA GLY A 388 -21.16 -13.74 1.33
C GLY A 388 -22.58 -13.94 1.88
N LEU A 389 -23.31 -12.86 2.18
CA LEU A 389 -24.71 -12.91 2.60
C LEU A 389 -25.64 -13.47 1.50
N LEU A 390 -25.38 -13.12 0.24
CA LEU A 390 -26.12 -13.69 -0.90
C LEU A 390 -25.86 -15.20 -1.02
N GLU A 391 -24.59 -15.62 -0.92
CA GLU A 391 -24.23 -17.05 -0.94
C GLU A 391 -24.84 -17.82 0.24
N ILE A 392 -24.82 -17.26 1.45
CA ILE A 392 -25.49 -17.84 2.63
C ILE A 392 -26.99 -17.99 2.40
N SER A 393 -27.64 -16.99 1.80
CA SER A 393 -29.09 -17.09 1.51
C SER A 393 -29.38 -18.19 0.49
N SER A 394 -28.55 -18.34 -0.54
CA SER A 394 -28.64 -19.43 -1.51
C SER A 394 -28.40 -20.80 -0.87
N LEU A 395 -27.45 -20.87 0.07
CA LEU A 395 -27.15 -22.09 0.82
C LEU A 395 -28.31 -22.46 1.75
N SER A 396 -28.91 -21.49 2.43
CA SER A 396 -30.08 -21.68 3.28
C SER A 396 -31.27 -22.25 2.50
N THR A 397 -31.56 -21.72 1.30
CA THR A 397 -32.61 -22.27 0.43
C THR A 397 -32.30 -23.70 0.00
N ALA A 398 -31.04 -23.98 -0.36
CA ALA A 398 -30.62 -25.33 -0.76
C ALA A 398 -30.75 -26.34 0.38
N ILE A 399 -30.38 -25.96 1.61
CA ILE A 399 -30.53 -26.80 2.81
C ILE A 399 -32.01 -27.08 3.09
N MET A 400 -32.89 -26.07 2.99
CA MET A 400 -34.33 -26.26 3.20
C MET A 400 -34.95 -27.21 2.17
N ASP A 401 -34.52 -27.14 0.91
CA ASP A 401 -35.02 -28.02 -0.14
C ASP A 401 -34.48 -29.45 -0.03
N ALA A 402 -33.22 -29.61 0.34
CA ALA A 402 -32.63 -30.93 0.59
C ALA A 402 -33.14 -31.59 1.87
N GLY A 403 -33.43 -30.79 2.92
CA GLY A 403 -33.99 -31.24 4.18
C GLY A 403 -35.37 -31.89 4.08
N LYS A 404 -36.10 -31.66 2.96
CA LYS A 404 -37.37 -32.35 2.65
C LYS A 404 -37.17 -33.80 2.21
N VAL A 405 -35.97 -34.15 1.74
CA VAL A 405 -35.66 -35.45 1.12
C VAL A 405 -34.74 -36.29 2.01
N VAL A 406 -33.80 -35.66 2.71
CA VAL A 406 -32.87 -36.32 3.63
C VAL A 406 -32.89 -35.55 4.95
N PRO A 407 -33.07 -36.20 6.12
CA PRO A 407 -32.90 -35.53 7.40
C PRO A 407 -31.44 -35.11 7.52
N LEU A 408 -31.18 -33.83 7.26
CA LEU A 408 -29.84 -33.24 7.28
C LEU A 408 -29.30 -33.04 8.70
N TRP A 409 -30.06 -33.42 9.75
CA TRP A 409 -29.63 -33.59 11.15
C TRP A 409 -30.74 -34.18 12.02
N GLU A 410 -30.41 -35.07 12.97
CA GLU A 410 -31.39 -35.63 13.93
C GLU A 410 -31.07 -35.40 15.42
N GLU A 411 -29.88 -34.93 15.85
CA GLU A 411 -29.57 -34.82 17.29
C GLU A 411 -28.62 -33.65 17.66
N GLY A 412 -28.99 -32.38 17.37
CA GLY A 412 -28.26 -31.18 17.83
C GLY A 412 -28.82 -29.83 17.30
N VAL A 413 -28.11 -28.71 17.52
CA VAL A 413 -28.38 -27.38 16.89
C VAL A 413 -28.45 -27.48 15.35
N PRO A 414 -29.64 -27.35 14.73
CA PRO A 414 -29.80 -27.55 13.29
C PRO A 414 -28.84 -26.71 12.45
N PHE A 415 -28.35 -27.26 11.33
CA PHE A 415 -27.46 -26.55 10.40
C PHE A 415 -27.96 -25.17 10.00
N LEU A 416 -29.29 -25.03 9.89
CA LEU A 416 -29.94 -23.76 9.59
C LEU A 416 -29.71 -22.71 10.69
N GLU A 417 -29.72 -23.11 11.97
CA GLU A 417 -29.47 -22.22 13.10
C GLU A 417 -27.99 -21.80 13.16
N ARG A 418 -27.06 -22.71 12.87
CA ARG A 418 -25.63 -22.38 12.73
C ARG A 418 -25.39 -21.39 11.60
N LEU A 419 -26.02 -21.63 10.45
CA LEU A 419 -25.93 -20.73 9.30
C LEU A 419 -26.56 -19.37 9.61
N GLU A 420 -27.66 -19.33 10.35
CA GLU A 420 -28.30 -18.08 10.78
C GLU A 420 -27.43 -17.32 11.79
N SER A 421 -26.73 -18.01 12.70
CA SER A 421 -25.75 -17.36 13.60
C SER A 421 -24.67 -16.65 12.81
N VAL A 422 -24.06 -17.32 11.83
CA VAL A 422 -23.02 -16.72 10.98
C VAL A 422 -23.59 -15.57 10.15
N LYS A 423 -24.83 -15.69 9.67
CA LYS A 423 -25.52 -14.60 8.96
C LYS A 423 -25.73 -13.38 9.85
N VAL A 424 -26.13 -13.57 11.10
CA VAL A 424 -26.28 -12.49 12.10
C VAL A 424 -24.94 -11.80 12.34
N ASP A 425 -23.85 -12.57 12.50
CA ASP A 425 -22.50 -12.02 12.67
C ASP A 425 -22.09 -11.17 11.46
N LEU A 426 -22.32 -11.66 10.23
CA LEU A 426 -22.02 -10.90 9.01
C LEU A 426 -22.86 -9.63 8.88
N LEU A 427 -24.14 -9.66 9.28
CA LEU A 427 -24.99 -8.47 9.30
C LEU A 427 -24.48 -7.43 10.32
N TYR A 428 -24.06 -7.90 11.49
CA TYR A 428 -23.44 -7.05 12.50
C TYR A 428 -22.15 -6.40 11.96
N LEU A 429 -21.24 -7.20 11.40
CA LEU A 429 -19.98 -6.70 10.80
C LEU A 429 -20.23 -5.70 9.68
N LYS A 430 -21.25 -5.92 8.84
CA LYS A 430 -21.66 -4.95 7.81
C LYS A 430 -22.08 -3.62 8.42
N SER A 431 -22.85 -3.63 9.51
CA SER A 431 -23.25 -2.39 10.21
C SER A 431 -22.06 -1.64 10.82
N GLU A 432 -21.10 -2.36 11.41
CA GLU A 432 -19.87 -1.78 11.95
C GLU A 432 -18.98 -1.17 10.86
N LEU A 433 -18.87 -1.81 9.70
CA LEU A 433 -18.16 -1.25 8.54
C LEU A 433 -18.79 0.04 8.03
N LEU A 434 -20.11 0.20 8.10
CA LEU A 434 -20.78 1.45 7.78
C LEU A 434 -20.45 2.53 8.82
N GLY A 435 -20.45 2.17 10.11
CA GLY A 435 -20.04 3.08 11.19
C GLY A 435 -18.58 3.53 11.07
N ILE A 436 -17.68 2.68 10.57
CA ILE A 436 -16.30 3.06 10.24
C ILE A 436 -16.25 4.10 9.11
N SER A 437 -17.12 3.99 8.10
CA SER A 437 -17.16 4.94 6.97
C SER A 437 -17.39 6.37 7.46
N GLU A 438 -18.37 6.57 8.33
CA GLU A 438 -18.69 7.89 8.88
C GLU A 438 -17.52 8.48 9.69
N LYS A 439 -16.81 7.63 10.44
CA LYS A 439 -15.62 8.03 11.20
C LYS A 439 -14.46 8.43 10.30
N ILE A 440 -14.24 7.70 9.20
CA ILE A 440 -13.21 8.02 8.20
C ILE A 440 -13.53 9.35 7.54
N ASP A 441 -14.76 9.55 7.07
CA ASP A 441 -15.18 10.79 6.39
C ASP A 441 -15.06 12.01 7.30
N GLY A 442 -15.50 11.89 8.55
CA GLY A 442 -15.33 12.95 9.55
C GLY A 442 -13.87 13.28 9.82
N LEU A 443 -13.00 12.27 9.86
CA LEU A 443 -11.57 12.47 10.06
C LEU A 443 -10.88 13.08 8.84
N GLN A 444 -11.24 12.66 7.63
CA GLN A 444 -10.72 13.27 6.40
C GLN A 444 -11.03 14.77 6.37
N ARG A 445 -12.31 15.16 6.60
CA ARG A 445 -12.71 16.57 6.65
C ARG A 445 -11.91 17.37 7.68
N MET A 446 -11.76 16.82 8.89
CA MET A 446 -10.96 17.46 9.95
C MET A 446 -9.52 17.69 9.51
N ILE A 447 -8.86 16.70 8.90
CA ILE A 447 -7.46 16.84 8.45
C ILE A 447 -7.35 17.85 7.31
N TYR A 448 -8.30 17.86 6.37
CA TYR A 448 -8.35 18.87 5.32
C TYR A 448 -8.48 20.29 5.86
N GLU A 449 -9.36 20.50 6.85
CA GLU A 449 -9.51 21.80 7.52
C GLU A 449 -8.23 22.22 8.23
N GLN A 450 -7.58 21.31 8.97
CA GLN A 450 -6.31 21.59 9.64
C GLN A 450 -5.17 21.88 8.64
N LEU A 451 -5.13 21.17 7.52
CA LEU A 451 -4.17 21.42 6.46
C LEU A 451 -4.36 22.82 5.86
N ARG A 452 -5.62 23.21 5.61
CA ARG A 452 -5.97 24.54 5.11
C ARG A 452 -5.56 25.63 6.10
N LEU A 453 -5.87 25.46 7.39
CA LEU A 453 -5.46 26.40 8.43
C LEU A 453 -3.93 26.56 8.50
N SER A 454 -3.18 25.46 8.40
CA SER A 454 -1.72 25.50 8.38
C SER A 454 -1.17 26.17 7.12
N GLN A 455 -1.80 25.97 5.96
CA GLN A 455 -1.44 26.67 4.72
C GLN A 455 -1.71 28.17 4.82
N ASP A 456 -2.86 28.55 5.38
CA ASP A 456 -3.24 29.95 5.59
C ASP A 456 -2.24 30.64 6.54
N GLU A 457 -1.80 29.97 7.61
CA GLU A 457 -0.76 30.48 8.51
C GLU A 457 0.58 30.68 7.80
N ARG A 458 1.04 29.69 7.02
CA ARG A 458 2.29 29.80 6.24
C ARG A 458 2.20 30.91 5.20
N ASN A 459 1.09 31.02 4.50
CA ASN A 459 0.84 32.08 3.52
C ASN A 459 0.81 33.44 4.20
N PHE A 460 0.22 33.56 5.39
CA PHE A 460 0.25 34.78 6.18
C PHE A 460 1.67 35.19 6.57
N ILE A 461 2.49 34.25 7.06
CA ILE A 461 3.90 34.50 7.40
C ILE A 461 4.69 34.91 6.15
N LEU A 462 4.55 34.18 5.04
CA LEU A 462 5.21 34.50 3.78
C LEU A 462 4.76 35.86 3.23
N THR A 463 3.49 36.20 3.37
CA THR A 463 2.96 37.50 2.95
C THR A 463 3.54 38.62 3.82
N ILE A 464 3.62 38.45 5.15
CA ILE A 464 4.29 39.42 6.02
C ILE A 464 5.75 39.58 5.60
N LEU A 465 6.48 38.47 5.44
CA LEU A 465 7.88 38.50 5.02
C LEU A 465 8.04 39.20 3.67
N ALA A 466 7.18 38.92 2.69
CA ALA A 466 7.21 39.57 1.38
C ALA A 466 6.91 41.08 1.49
N VAL A 467 5.87 41.46 2.25
CA VAL A 467 5.50 42.87 2.46
C VAL A 467 6.59 43.66 3.18
N LEU A 468 7.37 43.03 4.07
CA LEU A 468 8.52 43.66 4.72
C LEU A 468 9.75 43.69 3.81
N PHE A 469 10.13 42.52 3.29
CA PHE A 469 11.42 42.31 2.65
C PHE A 469 11.48 42.84 1.21
N VAL A 470 10.38 42.77 0.46
CA VAL A 470 10.37 43.24 -0.95
C VAL A 470 10.59 44.75 -1.02
N PRO A 471 9.88 45.61 -0.26
CA PRO A 471 10.16 47.05 -0.26
C PRO A 471 11.55 47.38 0.28
N LEU A 472 12.02 46.70 1.33
CA LEU A 472 13.36 46.91 1.89
C LEU A 472 14.46 46.50 0.89
N SER A 473 14.27 45.41 0.16
CA SER A 473 15.20 44.97 -0.89
C SER A 473 15.24 45.96 -2.05
N PHE A 474 14.08 46.48 -2.44
CA PHE A 474 13.99 47.54 -3.45
C PHE A 474 14.71 48.82 -2.99
N LEU A 475 14.51 49.23 -1.73
CA LEU A 475 15.18 50.38 -1.15
C LEU A 475 16.71 50.18 -1.11
N SER A 476 17.17 49.00 -0.68
CA SER A 476 18.59 48.64 -0.68
C SER A 476 19.18 48.65 -2.10
N GLY A 477 18.47 48.08 -3.06
CA GLY A 477 18.85 48.12 -4.47
C GLY A 477 18.93 49.55 -5.02
N PHE A 478 17.97 50.40 -4.66
CA PHE A 478 17.97 51.82 -5.01
C PHE A 478 19.16 52.57 -4.40
N PHE A 479 19.49 52.32 -3.12
CA PHE A 479 20.69 52.88 -2.47
C PHE A 479 22.01 52.34 -3.04
N GLY A 480 22.01 51.13 -3.60
CA GLY A 480 23.16 50.54 -4.28
C GLY A 480 23.39 51.03 -5.71
N MET A 481 22.52 51.89 -6.26
CA MET A 481 22.70 52.42 -7.62
C MET A 481 23.80 53.48 -7.68
N ASN A 482 24.59 53.48 -8.75
CA ASN A 482 25.64 54.48 -8.96
C ASN A 482 25.01 55.86 -9.25
N ILE A 483 25.33 56.84 -8.40
CA ILE A 483 24.86 58.22 -8.52
C ILE A 483 25.93 59.05 -9.23
N ARG A 484 25.53 59.80 -10.26
CA ARG A 484 26.37 60.84 -10.85
C ARG A 484 26.21 62.11 -10.03
N ILE A 485 27.28 62.54 -9.38
CA ILE A 485 27.33 63.87 -8.78
C ILE A 485 27.54 64.84 -9.95
N PRO A 486 26.54 65.67 -10.34
CA PRO A 486 26.81 66.71 -11.32
C PRO A 486 27.92 67.59 -10.78
N LYS A 487 28.95 67.88 -11.58
CA LYS A 487 30.01 68.83 -11.21
C LYS A 487 29.33 70.13 -10.75
N PRO A 488 29.42 70.52 -9.48
CA PRO A 488 28.67 71.66 -9.01
C PRO A 488 29.20 72.92 -9.70
N SER A 489 28.30 73.70 -10.27
CA SER A 489 28.63 74.97 -10.90
C SER A 489 29.10 76.03 -9.90
N ASP A 490 28.93 75.80 -8.59
CA ASP A 490 29.56 76.59 -7.54
C ASP A 490 29.93 75.73 -6.34
N PHE A 491 31.25 75.52 -6.19
CA PHE A 491 31.86 74.90 -5.02
C PHE A 491 32.77 75.89 -4.27
N SER A 492 32.48 77.19 -4.30
CA SER A 492 33.30 78.17 -3.57
C SER A 492 33.39 77.88 -2.05
N GLY A 493 32.38 77.23 -1.46
CA GLY A 493 32.38 76.84 -0.03
C GLY A 493 32.98 75.47 0.30
N LEU A 494 32.85 74.46 -0.57
CA LEU A 494 33.32 73.07 -0.33
C LEU A 494 34.65 72.76 -1.05
N SER A 495 35.06 73.58 -2.02
CA SER A 495 36.41 73.54 -2.61
C SER A 495 37.49 73.82 -1.58
N LYS A 496 37.21 74.60 -0.52
CA LYS A 496 38.18 74.81 0.55
C LYS A 496 38.45 73.51 1.33
N PHE A 497 37.40 72.72 1.60
CA PHE A 497 37.52 71.45 2.33
C PHE A 497 38.11 70.32 1.47
N MET A 498 37.80 70.27 0.17
CA MET A 498 38.39 69.28 -0.74
C MET A 498 39.78 69.68 -1.26
N ASN A 499 40.08 70.97 -1.47
CA ASN A 499 41.43 71.40 -1.86
C ASN A 499 42.43 71.24 -0.72
N ASP A 500 42.02 71.44 0.54
CA ASP A 500 42.92 71.20 1.69
C ASP A 500 43.24 69.70 1.87
N SER A 501 42.40 68.80 1.34
CA SER A 501 42.64 67.34 1.36
C SER A 501 43.38 66.82 0.10
N LEU A 502 43.20 67.46 -1.06
CA LEU A 502 43.86 67.07 -2.32
C LEU A 502 45.24 67.71 -2.54
N THR A 503 45.62 68.73 -1.78
CA THR A 503 46.91 69.43 -1.96
C THR A 503 48.13 68.63 -1.53
N ASN A 504 47.94 67.46 -0.88
CA ASN A 504 49.02 66.54 -0.50
C ASN A 504 49.13 65.26 -1.35
N LEU A 505 48.31 65.11 -2.40
CA LEU A 505 48.39 63.94 -3.28
C LEU A 505 49.37 64.18 -4.43
N THR A 506 50.24 63.22 -4.66
CA THR A 506 51.26 63.32 -5.72
C THR A 506 50.61 63.22 -7.10
N LEU A 507 51.17 63.91 -8.10
CA LEU A 507 50.72 63.93 -9.52
C LEU A 507 50.24 62.56 -10.10
N PRO A 508 50.87 61.40 -9.81
CA PRO A 508 50.37 60.11 -10.27
C PRO A 508 49.06 59.64 -9.60
N GLU A 509 48.77 60.05 -8.37
CA GLU A 509 47.51 59.72 -7.67
C GLU A 509 46.34 60.56 -8.19
N HIS A 510 46.63 61.79 -8.64
CA HIS A 510 45.65 62.62 -9.32
C HIS A 510 45.26 62.03 -10.69
N ASN A 511 46.21 61.46 -11.42
CA ASN A 511 45.95 60.78 -12.69
C ASN A 511 45.22 59.44 -12.52
N ARG A 512 45.49 58.69 -11.43
CA ARG A 512 44.75 57.46 -11.11
C ARG A 512 43.29 57.71 -10.72
N SER A 513 43.03 58.75 -9.94
CA SER A 513 41.66 59.15 -9.60
C SER A 513 40.90 59.66 -10.84
N ALA A 514 41.55 60.43 -11.72
CA ALA A 514 40.96 60.85 -13.00
C ALA A 514 40.65 59.67 -13.93
N ALA A 515 41.53 58.65 -13.99
CA ALA A 515 41.30 57.45 -14.78
C ALA A 515 40.17 56.56 -14.22
N LEU A 516 40.01 56.49 -12.88
CA LEU A 516 38.87 55.81 -12.24
C LEU A 516 37.55 56.52 -12.55
N ILE A 517 37.54 57.85 -12.52
CA ILE A 517 36.37 58.67 -12.86
C ILE A 517 35.99 58.50 -14.35
N ALA A 518 36.99 58.47 -15.24
CA ALA A 518 36.79 58.20 -16.67
C ALA A 518 36.34 56.75 -16.95
N GLY A 519 36.84 55.78 -16.19
CA GLY A 519 36.40 54.39 -16.27
C GLY A 519 34.93 54.21 -15.89
N ILE A 520 34.45 54.92 -14.87
CA ILE A 520 33.04 54.92 -14.44
C ILE A 520 32.15 55.56 -15.52
N ASP A 521 32.54 56.70 -16.09
CA ASP A 521 31.79 57.38 -17.17
C ASP A 521 31.74 56.57 -18.49
N SER A 522 32.72 55.70 -18.76
CA SER A 522 32.80 54.87 -19.98
C SER A 522 32.03 53.54 -19.93
N SER A 523 31.59 53.12 -18.75
CA SER A 523 31.08 51.76 -18.51
C SER A 523 29.61 51.52 -18.93
N GLY A 524 28.92 52.52 -19.50
CA GLY A 524 27.52 52.38 -19.93
C GLY A 524 26.54 52.09 -18.78
N VAL A 525 26.98 52.17 -17.53
CA VAL A 525 26.12 52.00 -16.36
C VAL A 525 25.24 53.24 -16.24
N GLN A 526 23.92 53.04 -16.27
CA GLN A 526 22.93 54.10 -16.21
C GLN A 526 23.02 54.84 -14.86
N THR A 527 23.79 55.92 -14.80
CA THR A 527 23.98 56.69 -13.56
C THR A 527 22.83 57.65 -13.32
N TRP A 528 22.31 57.70 -12.09
CA TRP A 528 21.23 58.60 -11.72
C TRP A 528 21.74 60.01 -11.41
N ASP A 529 21.06 61.03 -11.91
CA ASP A 529 21.32 62.42 -11.49
C ASP A 529 20.90 62.62 -10.03
N MET A 530 21.75 63.27 -9.22
CA MET A 530 21.57 63.42 -7.76
C MET A 530 20.21 64.04 -7.39
N LYS A 531 19.72 64.97 -8.19
CA LYS A 531 18.39 65.59 -7.99
C LYS A 531 17.27 64.57 -8.19
N SER A 532 17.33 63.80 -9.27
CA SER A 532 16.35 62.76 -9.60
C SER A 532 16.41 61.59 -8.60
N TYR A 533 17.60 61.28 -8.11
CA TYR A 533 17.83 60.27 -7.08
C TYR A 533 17.10 60.64 -5.78
N TRP A 534 17.30 61.83 -5.22
CA TRP A 534 16.64 62.22 -3.97
C TRP A 534 15.14 62.45 -4.12
N ILE A 535 14.67 62.92 -5.28
CA ILE A 535 13.23 63.05 -5.58
C ILE A 535 12.54 61.68 -5.51
N ALA A 536 13.21 60.60 -5.94
CA ALA A 536 12.70 59.24 -5.84
C ALA A 536 12.98 58.60 -4.46
N ALA A 537 14.12 58.88 -3.83
CA ALA A 537 14.54 58.29 -2.56
C ALA A 537 13.67 58.74 -1.38
N VAL A 538 13.38 60.05 -1.27
CA VAL A 538 12.68 60.62 -0.12
C VAL A 538 11.27 60.05 0.05
N PRO A 539 10.41 59.99 -0.99
CA PRO A 539 9.11 59.34 -0.88
C PRO A 539 9.24 57.85 -0.53
N LEU A 540 10.26 57.16 -1.03
CA LEU A 540 10.46 55.74 -0.78
C LEU A 540 10.87 55.43 0.66
N VAL A 541 11.77 56.23 1.22
CA VAL A 541 12.17 56.12 2.64
C VAL A 541 11.03 56.49 3.57
N LEU A 542 10.17 57.44 3.18
CA LEU A 542 9.00 57.84 3.97
C LEU A 542 7.84 56.84 3.91
N THR A 543 7.61 56.22 2.75
CA THR A 543 6.47 55.31 2.53
C THR A 543 6.62 53.98 3.26
N VAL A 544 7.85 53.45 3.41
CA VAL A 544 8.09 52.16 4.09
C VAL A 544 7.70 52.20 5.58
N PRO A 545 8.20 53.14 6.43
CA PRO A 545 7.75 53.28 7.82
C PRO A 545 6.26 53.60 7.92
N LEU A 546 5.72 54.42 7.01
CA LEU A 546 4.29 54.75 7.00
C LEU A 546 3.43 53.51 6.81
N PHE A 547 3.82 52.61 5.90
CA PHE A 547 3.07 51.38 5.63
C PHE A 547 3.11 50.42 6.83
N LEU A 548 4.24 50.35 7.54
CA LEU A 548 4.39 49.55 8.76
C LEU A 548 3.56 50.07 9.94
N ILE A 549 3.47 51.40 10.07
CA ILE A 549 2.75 52.03 11.17
C ILE A 549 1.25 52.17 10.84
N ALA A 550 0.87 52.23 9.56
CA ALA A 550 -0.51 52.44 9.12
C ALA A 550 -1.49 51.42 9.71
N GLY A 551 -1.14 50.13 9.71
CA GLY A 551 -2.00 49.09 10.28
C GLY A 551 -2.24 49.25 11.79
N GLY A 552 -1.19 49.59 12.54
CA GLY A 552 -1.27 49.87 13.98
C GLY A 552 -2.01 51.18 14.27
N ALA A 553 -1.76 52.22 13.49
CA ALA A 553 -2.41 53.53 13.60
C ALA A 553 -3.91 53.43 13.28
N VAL A 554 -4.31 52.65 12.27
CA VAL A 554 -5.72 52.41 11.92
C VAL A 554 -6.43 51.62 13.03
N ARG A 555 -5.82 50.55 13.56
CA ARG A 555 -6.41 49.82 14.71
C ARG A 555 -6.53 50.69 15.95
N TRP A 556 -5.49 51.46 16.28
CA TRP A 556 -5.52 52.41 17.39
C TRP A 556 -6.57 53.49 17.16
N ALA A 557 -6.69 54.05 15.95
CA ALA A 557 -7.69 55.05 15.62
C ALA A 557 -9.11 54.50 15.74
N ILE A 558 -9.38 53.28 15.27
CA ILE A 558 -10.69 52.63 15.42
C ILE A 558 -11.00 52.35 16.89
N GLN A 559 -10.06 51.77 17.64
CA GLN A 559 -10.24 51.50 19.08
C GLN A 559 -10.42 52.79 19.88
N SER A 560 -9.66 53.84 19.56
CA SER A 560 -9.77 55.16 20.17
C SER A 560 -11.08 55.85 19.80
N ALA A 561 -11.55 55.73 18.56
CA ALA A 561 -12.83 56.28 18.11
C ALA A 561 -14.02 55.63 18.80
N THR A 562 -13.98 54.31 19.02
CA THR A 562 -15.04 53.61 19.76
C THR A 562 -15.05 53.95 21.25
N LYS A 563 -13.87 54.11 21.88
CA LYS A 563 -13.74 54.37 23.32
C LYS A 563 -13.91 55.85 23.70
N TYR A 564 -13.58 56.78 22.79
CA TYR A 564 -13.59 58.23 23.01
C TYR A 564 -14.37 58.98 21.92
N ALA A 565 -15.55 58.47 21.57
CA ALA A 565 -16.35 58.96 20.44
C ALA A 565 -16.66 60.47 20.48
N ALA A 566 -16.90 61.03 21.68
CA ALA A 566 -17.15 62.47 21.85
C ALA A 566 -15.94 63.34 21.49
N TYR A 567 -14.74 62.93 21.90
CA TYR A 567 -13.49 63.63 21.58
C TYR A 567 -13.13 63.51 20.10
N TRP A 568 -13.39 62.37 19.49
CA TRP A 568 -13.15 62.18 18.05
C TRP A 568 -14.07 63.02 17.17
N ARG A 569 -15.32 63.25 17.58
CA ARG A 569 -16.24 64.17 16.88
C ARG A 569 -15.73 65.62 16.92
N ILE A 570 -15.22 66.07 18.06
CA ILE A 570 -14.65 67.41 18.21
C ILE A 570 -13.34 67.53 17.41
N SER A 571 -12.47 66.52 17.51
CA SER A 571 -11.19 66.48 16.80
C SER A 571 -11.36 66.44 15.29
N THR A 572 -12.26 65.60 14.76
CA THR A 572 -12.56 65.57 13.31
C THR A 572 -13.15 66.88 12.80
N PHE A 573 -13.98 67.56 13.60
CA PHE A 573 -14.48 68.87 13.24
C PHE A 573 -13.36 69.93 13.17
N ILE A 574 -12.46 69.96 14.15
CA ILE A 574 -11.36 70.94 14.20
C ILE A 574 -10.29 70.61 13.15
N VAL A 575 -9.73 69.39 13.18
CA VAL A 575 -8.64 68.96 12.30
C VAL A 575 -9.14 68.87 10.86
N GLY A 576 -10.35 68.37 10.62
CA GLY A 576 -10.95 68.32 9.28
C GLY A 576 -11.16 69.70 8.69
N SER A 577 -11.60 70.67 9.50
CA SER A 577 -11.71 72.07 9.07
C SER A 577 -10.35 72.68 8.74
N ILE A 578 -9.32 72.42 9.55
CA ILE A 578 -7.95 72.90 9.29
C ILE A 578 -7.36 72.27 8.02
N LEU A 579 -7.53 70.95 7.83
CA LEU A 579 -7.06 70.25 6.63
C LEU A 579 -7.81 70.71 5.37
N PHE A 580 -9.12 70.92 5.47
CA PHE A 580 -9.92 71.49 4.38
C PHE A 580 -9.42 72.89 4.03
N LEU A 581 -9.17 73.74 5.02
CA LEU A 581 -8.65 75.09 4.82
C LEU A 581 -7.24 75.06 4.23
N PHE A 582 -6.37 74.15 4.69
CA PHE A 582 -5.03 73.97 4.14
C PHE A 582 -5.05 73.47 2.70
N VAL A 583 -5.87 72.48 2.37
CA VAL A 583 -5.98 71.98 0.98
C VAL A 583 -6.63 73.04 0.09
N TYR A 584 -7.69 73.70 0.55
CA TYR A 584 -8.43 74.69 -0.22
C TYR A 584 -7.64 75.99 -0.45
N VAL A 585 -6.80 76.40 0.50
CA VAL A 585 -6.00 77.64 0.41
C VAL A 585 -4.58 77.38 -0.11
N ALA A 586 -3.91 76.29 0.30
CA ALA A 586 -2.53 76.03 -0.10
C ALA A 586 -2.40 75.37 -1.49
N MET A 587 -3.37 74.56 -1.95
CA MET A 587 -3.30 73.99 -3.31
C MET A 587 -3.36 75.07 -4.41
N PRO A 588 -4.23 76.10 -4.34
CA PRO A 588 -4.21 77.19 -5.32
C PRO A 588 -2.92 78.00 -5.28
N ILE A 589 -2.32 78.20 -4.10
CA ILE A 589 -1.06 78.94 -3.94
C ILE A 589 0.12 78.13 -4.53
N LEU A 590 0.15 76.81 -4.33
CA LEU A 590 1.14 75.92 -4.94
C LEU A 590 0.96 75.76 -6.46
N TRP A 591 -0.28 75.88 -6.95
CA TRP A 591 -0.57 75.85 -8.39
C TRP A 591 -0.17 77.16 -9.07
N THR A 592 -0.40 78.31 -8.43
CA THR A 592 0.00 79.62 -8.96
C THR A 592 1.50 79.89 -8.90
N TRP A 593 2.27 79.16 -8.08
CA TRP A 593 3.74 79.22 -8.06
C TRP A 593 4.44 78.39 -9.16
N ARG A 594 3.66 77.64 -9.95
CA ARG A 594 4.16 76.77 -11.02
C ARG A 594 3.81 77.26 -12.44
N ALA A 595 3.08 78.38 -12.53
CA ALA A 595 2.89 79.17 -13.74
C ALA A 595 3.79 80.41 -13.65
#